data_AF-A0A1B6D8Y7-F1
#
_entry.id   AF-A0A1B6D8Y7-F1
#
_cell.length_a   1.000
_cell.length_b   1.000
_cell.length_c   1.000
_cell.angle_alpha   90.00
_cell.angle_beta   90.00
_cell.angle_gamma   90.00
#
_symmetry.space_group_name_H-M   'P 1'
#
loop_
_entity.id
_entity.type
_entity.pdbx_description
1 polymer ?
#
loop_
_entity_poly.entity_id
_entity_poly.type
_entity_poly.pdbx_seq_one_letter_code
_entity_poly.pdbx_strand_id
1 'polypeptide(L)'
;MDDKDKELIFLSESLESDRHALFWSQVKEFISISYLPELKFAEERFLVPEDFVEHKLLINRNLKTLSLVTKNLIKKFTDNVNVDDEIIQLLILLCGENMDDELWTTKEIVKTTENLLDDFLKFINISNLKKLLFEYKVNFAFTLLTKLRPKLLKDSWKRFPAAISCYKFLLFHIESPHLSENIDSVLPTALIVLDDHVVSNRVIAIKCIEHIINNSTSTDLTLLGRGNLLYKTMEPLIHFRDPEVFPALISCIIALLTKTEHPEELKWTHFDDVFNIWLPGIEIEQKIKSRIMNMQCLTKFIKAAGIACIF
;
A
#
# COMPACT_ATOMS: atom_id res chain seq x y z
N MET A 1 -11.20 22.85 -19.33
CA MET A 1 -11.81 22.96 -18.00
C MET A 1 -13.28 22.73 -18.16
N ASP A 2 -13.78 21.65 -17.57
CA ASP A 2 -15.17 21.19 -17.63
C ASP A 2 -16.09 22.17 -16.91
N ASP A 3 -17.40 22.07 -17.15
CA ASP A 3 -18.37 22.94 -16.46
C ASP A 3 -18.45 22.59 -14.97
N LYS A 4 -18.30 21.30 -14.61
CA LYS A 4 -18.18 20.85 -13.20
C LYS A 4 -16.93 21.41 -12.50
N ASP A 5 -15.81 21.54 -13.21
CA ASP A 5 -14.58 22.13 -12.65
C ASP A 5 -14.82 23.60 -12.28
N LYS A 6 -15.36 24.37 -13.23
CA LYS A 6 -15.64 25.79 -13.06
C LYS A 6 -16.64 26.04 -11.94
N GLU A 7 -17.70 25.24 -11.89
CA GLU A 7 -18.75 25.35 -10.88
C GLU A 7 -18.16 25.13 -9.49
N LEU A 8 -17.38 24.06 -9.28
CA LEU A 8 -16.80 23.77 -7.97
C LEU A 8 -15.81 24.86 -7.52
N ILE A 9 -14.99 25.36 -8.44
CA ILE A 9 -14.07 26.48 -8.17
C ILE A 9 -14.86 27.73 -7.80
N PHE A 10 -15.86 28.11 -8.59
CA PHE A 10 -16.70 29.28 -8.35
C PHE A 10 -17.38 29.20 -6.97
N LEU A 11 -17.96 28.04 -6.63
CA LEU A 11 -18.62 27.85 -5.34
C LEU A 11 -17.64 27.93 -4.17
N SER A 12 -16.41 27.43 -4.33
CA SER A 12 -15.36 27.62 -3.32
C SER A 12 -15.03 29.12 -3.12
N GLU A 13 -15.03 29.90 -4.20
CA GLU A 13 -14.77 31.35 -4.18
C GLU A 13 -15.96 32.18 -3.69
N SER A 14 -17.19 31.66 -3.78
CA SER A 14 -18.40 32.33 -3.28
C SER A 14 -18.89 31.82 -1.93
N LEU A 15 -18.28 30.75 -1.38
CA LEU A 15 -18.64 30.18 -0.07
C LEU A 15 -18.59 31.23 1.07
N GLU A 16 -19.70 31.44 1.76
CA GLU A 16 -19.80 32.33 2.93
C GLU A 16 -19.66 31.58 4.26
N SER A 17 -19.88 30.25 4.24
CA SER A 17 -19.89 29.40 5.43
C SER A 17 -19.30 28.03 5.11
N ASP A 18 -18.53 27.50 6.06
CA ASP A 18 -17.96 26.16 6.02
C ASP A 18 -19.01 25.05 6.17
N ARG A 19 -20.26 25.39 6.49
CA ARG A 19 -21.38 24.43 6.62
C ARG A 19 -22.31 24.39 5.40
N HIS A 20 -21.83 24.84 4.24
CA HIS A 20 -22.64 24.89 3.03
C HIS A 20 -22.87 23.49 2.43
N ALA A 21 -24.01 22.87 2.78
CA ALA A 21 -24.33 21.47 2.45
C ALA A 21 -24.23 21.13 0.95
N LEU A 22 -24.74 22.00 0.07
CA LEU A 22 -24.69 21.77 -1.38
C LEU A 22 -23.26 21.70 -1.90
N PHE A 23 -22.37 22.57 -1.39
CA PHE A 23 -20.98 22.59 -1.81
C PHE A 23 -20.27 21.30 -1.42
N TRP A 24 -20.43 20.87 -0.17
CA TRP A 24 -19.81 19.63 0.30
C TRP A 24 -20.37 18.39 -0.39
N SER A 25 -21.66 18.38 -0.75
CA SER A 25 -22.24 17.33 -1.58
C SER A 25 -21.57 17.27 -2.97
N GLN A 26 -21.31 18.42 -3.58
CA GLN A 26 -20.62 18.48 -4.88
C GLN A 26 -19.14 18.11 -4.76
N VAL A 27 -18.44 18.52 -3.70
CA VAL A 27 -17.06 18.05 -3.41
C VAL A 27 -17.04 16.53 -3.31
N LYS A 28 -17.98 15.94 -2.57
CA LYS A 28 -18.10 14.48 -2.42
C LYS A 28 -18.31 13.78 -3.77
N GLU A 29 -19.23 14.29 -4.60
CA GLU A 29 -19.45 13.75 -5.95
C GLU A 29 -18.19 13.88 -6.80
N PHE A 30 -17.52 15.04 -6.75
CA PHE A 30 -16.31 15.32 -7.52
C PHE A 30 -15.14 14.40 -7.14
N ILE A 31 -14.94 14.12 -5.85
CA ILE A 31 -13.97 13.13 -5.40
C ILE A 31 -14.37 11.73 -5.91
N SER A 32 -15.66 11.38 -5.84
CA SER A 32 -16.16 10.05 -6.24
C SER A 32 -15.93 9.75 -7.71
N ILE A 33 -16.11 10.73 -8.61
CA ILE A 33 -15.84 10.56 -10.05
C ILE A 33 -14.35 10.59 -10.40
N SER A 34 -13.48 10.92 -9.44
CA SER A 34 -12.04 11.01 -9.66
C SER A 34 -11.32 9.68 -9.43
N TYR A 35 -11.92 8.74 -8.68
CA TYR A 35 -11.31 7.42 -8.47
C TYR A 35 -11.08 6.66 -9.76
N LEU A 36 -10.09 5.76 -9.76
CA LEU A 36 -9.96 4.79 -10.84
C LEU A 36 -11.19 3.87 -10.83
N PRO A 37 -11.94 3.77 -11.94
CA PRO A 37 -13.12 2.93 -12.01
C PRO A 37 -12.76 1.44 -11.99
N GLU A 38 -13.76 0.61 -11.75
CA GLU A 38 -13.62 -0.85 -11.84
C GLU A 38 -13.18 -1.28 -13.24
N LEU A 39 -12.09 -2.05 -13.32
CA LEU A 39 -11.52 -2.56 -14.56
C LEU A 39 -12.00 -3.99 -14.80
N LYS A 40 -13.17 -4.16 -15.42
CA LYS A 40 -13.77 -5.49 -15.66
C LYS A 40 -12.87 -6.44 -16.45
N PHE A 41 -12.04 -5.92 -17.34
CA PHE A 41 -11.12 -6.70 -18.18
C PHE A 41 -9.84 -7.14 -17.44
N ALA A 42 -9.58 -6.65 -16.23
CA ALA A 42 -8.33 -6.92 -15.50
C ALA A 42 -8.18 -8.37 -15.04
N GLU A 43 -9.26 -9.16 -15.06
CA GLU A 43 -9.22 -10.60 -14.79
C GLU A 43 -8.78 -11.41 -16.02
N GLU A 44 -8.97 -10.86 -17.23
CA GLU A 44 -8.75 -11.56 -18.51
C GLU A 44 -7.35 -11.34 -19.08
N ARG A 45 -6.74 -10.17 -18.83
CA ARG A 45 -5.42 -9.81 -19.36
C ARG A 45 -4.63 -8.91 -18.41
N PHE A 46 -3.33 -8.83 -18.66
CA PHE A 46 -2.45 -7.88 -17.97
C PHE A 46 -2.81 -6.43 -18.30
N LEU A 47 -2.60 -5.55 -17.32
CA LEU A 47 -2.77 -4.11 -17.44
C LEU A 47 -1.57 -3.50 -18.18
N VAL A 48 -1.85 -2.57 -19.08
CA VAL A 48 -0.83 -1.84 -19.85
C VAL A 48 -1.03 -0.33 -19.71
N PRO A 49 0.01 0.51 -19.90
CA PRO A 49 -0.11 1.97 -19.76
C PRO A 49 -1.20 2.60 -20.63
N GLU A 50 -1.49 2.01 -21.79
CA GLU A 50 -2.51 2.47 -22.74
C GLU A 50 -3.93 2.38 -22.17
N ASP A 51 -4.17 1.49 -21.21
CA ASP A 51 -5.47 1.32 -20.54
C ASP A 51 -5.88 2.57 -19.74
N PHE A 52 -4.93 3.45 -19.44
CA PHE A 52 -5.11 4.55 -18.49
C PHE A 52 -4.94 5.94 -19.09
N VAL A 53 -4.84 6.08 -20.42
CA VAL A 53 -4.59 7.38 -21.07
C VAL A 53 -5.67 8.39 -20.73
N GLU A 54 -6.95 8.02 -20.86
CA GLU A 54 -8.08 8.90 -20.54
C GLU A 54 -8.17 9.20 -19.05
N HIS A 55 -7.98 8.18 -18.21
CA HIS A 55 -8.02 8.33 -16.77
C HIS A 55 -6.92 9.27 -16.27
N LYS A 56 -5.69 9.18 -16.80
CA LYS A 56 -4.58 10.08 -16.47
C LYS A 56 -4.91 11.56 -16.73
N LEU A 57 -5.55 11.84 -17.87
CA LEU A 57 -5.97 13.21 -18.20
C LEU A 57 -7.05 13.70 -17.23
N LEU A 58 -8.04 12.85 -16.94
CA LEU A 58 -9.12 13.14 -16.01
C LEU A 58 -8.60 13.41 -14.60
N ILE A 59 -7.81 12.49 -14.02
CA ILE A 59 -7.34 12.60 -12.65
C ILE A 59 -6.37 13.77 -12.46
N ASN A 60 -5.48 14.03 -13.43
CA ASN A 60 -4.59 15.20 -13.37
C ASN A 60 -5.38 16.51 -13.33
N ARG A 61 -6.43 16.63 -14.14
CA ARG A 61 -7.34 17.77 -14.12
C ARG A 61 -8.06 17.88 -12.77
N ASN A 62 -8.68 16.80 -12.32
CA ASN A 62 -9.50 16.81 -11.11
C ASN A 62 -8.67 17.09 -9.85
N LEU A 63 -7.46 16.53 -9.72
CA LEU A 63 -6.56 16.84 -8.61
C LEU A 63 -6.14 18.31 -8.59
N LYS A 64 -5.93 18.93 -9.77
CA LYS A 64 -5.64 20.37 -9.86
C LYS A 64 -6.84 21.21 -9.43
N THR A 65 -8.06 20.83 -9.84
CA THR A 65 -9.31 21.47 -9.40
C THR A 65 -9.45 21.38 -7.88
N LEU A 66 -9.31 20.17 -7.30
CA LEU A 66 -9.34 19.96 -5.85
C LEU A 66 -8.25 20.78 -5.13
N SER A 67 -7.03 20.83 -5.68
CA SER A 67 -5.94 21.63 -5.11
C SER A 67 -6.29 23.13 -5.05
N LEU A 68 -6.93 23.65 -6.10
CA LEU A 68 -7.35 25.05 -6.15
C LEU A 68 -8.48 25.31 -5.15
N VAL A 69 -9.48 24.42 -5.11
CA VAL A 69 -10.59 24.49 -4.15
C VAL A 69 -10.06 24.50 -2.71
N THR A 70 -9.18 23.57 -2.36
CA THR A 70 -8.55 23.52 -1.03
C THR A 70 -7.81 24.81 -0.70
N LYS A 71 -7.03 25.37 -1.64
CA LYS A 71 -6.35 26.66 -1.44
C LYS A 71 -7.31 27.82 -1.25
N ASN A 72 -8.43 27.85 -1.96
CA ASN A 72 -9.47 28.86 -1.78
C ASN A 72 -10.12 28.75 -0.40
N LEU A 73 -10.38 27.53 0.06
CA LEU A 73 -10.94 27.27 1.39
C LEU A 73 -9.97 27.70 2.50
N ILE A 74 -8.67 27.40 2.40
CA ILE A 74 -7.65 27.85 3.37
C ILE A 74 -7.60 29.38 3.47
N LYS A 75 -7.71 30.09 2.35
CA LYS A 75 -7.70 31.57 2.35
C LYS A 75 -8.92 32.17 3.04
N LYS A 76 -10.05 31.47 2.99
CA LYS A 76 -11.33 31.95 3.51
C LYS A 76 -11.56 31.60 4.97
N PHE A 77 -11.22 30.38 5.34
CA PHE A 77 -11.48 29.85 6.66
C PHE A 77 -10.17 29.73 7.42
N THR A 78 -10.01 30.56 8.45
CA THR A 78 -8.81 30.59 9.30
C THR A 78 -8.96 29.76 10.58
N ASP A 79 -10.19 29.35 10.92
CA ASP A 79 -10.53 28.62 12.13
C ASP A 79 -10.74 27.13 11.86
N ASN A 80 -10.96 26.33 12.92
CA ASN A 80 -11.28 24.91 12.81
C ASN A 80 -12.55 24.68 11.98
N VAL A 81 -12.38 24.32 10.72
CA VAL A 81 -13.45 23.99 9.78
C VAL A 81 -14.01 22.61 10.10
N ASN A 82 -15.33 22.51 10.20
CA ASN A 82 -16.01 21.22 10.39
C ASN A 82 -16.26 20.54 9.03
N VAL A 83 -15.28 19.80 8.54
CA VAL A 83 -15.43 18.96 7.34
C VAL A 83 -16.03 17.61 7.72
N ASP A 84 -16.99 17.14 6.94
CA ASP A 84 -17.58 15.80 7.10
C ASP A 84 -16.49 14.71 7.02
N ASP A 85 -16.51 13.79 7.98
CA ASP A 85 -15.61 12.62 8.03
C ASP A 85 -15.60 11.85 6.71
N GLU A 86 -16.73 11.74 6.05
CA GLU A 86 -16.83 11.01 4.79
C GLU A 86 -16.00 11.68 3.70
N ILE A 87 -15.94 13.01 3.67
CA ILE A 87 -15.13 13.76 2.70
C ILE A 87 -13.65 13.60 3.01
N ILE A 88 -13.27 13.69 4.29
CA ILE A 88 -11.89 13.42 4.72
C ILE A 88 -11.49 12.02 4.27
N GLN A 89 -12.31 11.01 4.58
CA GLN A 89 -12.04 9.63 4.21
C GLN A 89 -11.91 9.44 2.70
N LEU A 90 -12.84 9.98 1.91
CA LEU A 90 -12.79 9.88 0.46
C LEU A 90 -11.53 10.54 -0.11
N LEU A 91 -11.17 11.73 0.37
CA LEU A 91 -9.99 12.41 -0.13
C LEU A 91 -8.69 11.66 0.21
N ILE A 92 -8.57 11.12 1.43
CA ILE A 92 -7.40 10.30 1.81
C ILE A 92 -7.30 9.05 0.95
N LEU A 93 -8.42 8.37 0.68
CA LEU A 93 -8.43 7.21 -0.21
C LEU A 93 -8.05 7.60 -1.64
N LEU A 94 -8.54 8.73 -2.16
CA LEU A 94 -8.19 9.23 -3.49
C LEU A 94 -6.70 9.55 -3.58
N CYS A 95 -6.15 10.16 -2.53
CA CYS A 95 -4.72 10.41 -2.46
C CYS A 95 -3.95 9.08 -2.46
N GLY A 96 -4.36 8.11 -1.65
CA GLY A 96 -3.71 6.79 -1.62
C GLY A 96 -3.73 6.04 -2.94
N GLU A 97 -4.76 6.21 -3.79
CA GLU A 97 -4.78 5.66 -5.16
C GLU A 97 -3.72 6.31 -6.09
N ASN A 98 -3.20 7.49 -5.76
CA ASN A 98 -2.42 8.36 -6.66
C ASN A 98 -1.09 8.86 -6.06
N MET A 99 -0.57 8.21 -5.01
CA MET A 99 0.66 8.59 -4.31
C MET A 99 1.92 7.87 -4.80
N ASP A 100 1.78 6.77 -5.51
CA ASP A 100 2.88 5.96 -6.02
C ASP A 100 2.97 6.02 -7.55
N ASP A 101 4.14 5.65 -8.09
CA ASP A 101 4.36 5.48 -9.53
C ASP A 101 3.67 4.19 -10.03
N GLU A 102 2.42 4.35 -10.43
CA GLU A 102 1.54 3.31 -10.94
C GLU A 102 1.17 3.52 -12.40
N LEU A 103 0.66 2.46 -13.06
CA LEU A 103 0.29 2.49 -14.49
C LEU A 103 -0.73 3.59 -14.83
N TRP A 104 -1.58 4.01 -13.89
CA TRP A 104 -2.58 5.07 -14.05
C TRP A 104 -2.12 6.44 -13.57
N THR A 105 -0.87 6.58 -13.13
CA THR A 105 -0.32 7.84 -12.62
C THR A 105 0.80 8.37 -13.51
N THR A 106 1.30 9.56 -13.17
CA THR A 106 2.51 10.17 -13.71
C THR A 106 3.20 10.92 -12.57
N LYS A 107 4.47 11.29 -12.74
CA LYS A 107 5.19 12.12 -11.76
C LYS A 107 4.47 13.44 -11.43
N GLU A 108 3.77 14.02 -12.41
CA GLU A 108 2.97 15.24 -12.19
C GLU A 108 1.74 14.96 -11.33
N ILE A 109 1.04 13.85 -11.58
CA ILE A 109 -0.11 13.41 -10.79
C ILE A 109 0.32 13.18 -9.34
N VAL A 110 1.35 12.36 -9.12
CA VAL A 110 1.89 12.08 -7.78
C VAL A 110 2.25 13.39 -7.06
N LYS A 111 2.95 14.31 -7.75
CA LYS A 111 3.33 15.58 -7.13
C LYS A 111 2.13 16.46 -6.78
N THR A 112 1.09 16.45 -7.62
CA THR A 112 -0.15 17.20 -7.36
C THR A 112 -0.90 16.59 -6.19
N THR A 113 -0.94 15.26 -6.09
CA THR A 113 -1.54 14.53 -4.97
C THR A 113 -0.83 14.85 -3.64
N GLU A 114 0.50 14.86 -3.60
CA GLU A 114 1.28 15.25 -2.42
C GLU A 114 0.89 16.65 -1.95
N ASN A 115 0.92 17.63 -2.86
CA ASN A 115 0.59 19.01 -2.53
C ASN A 115 -0.87 19.16 -2.07
N LEU A 116 -1.80 18.46 -2.71
CA LEU A 116 -3.22 18.43 -2.32
C LEU A 116 -3.39 17.90 -0.91
N LEU A 117 -2.74 16.77 -0.58
CA LEU A 117 -2.82 16.18 0.75
C LEU A 117 -2.26 17.14 1.80
N ASP A 118 -1.09 17.73 1.56
CA ASP A 118 -0.46 18.68 2.48
C ASP A 118 -1.34 19.93 2.71
N ASP A 119 -1.90 20.49 1.64
CA ASP A 119 -2.78 21.65 1.74
C ASP A 119 -4.10 21.28 2.44
N PHE A 120 -4.65 20.10 2.18
CA PHE A 120 -5.87 19.65 2.86
C PHE A 120 -5.66 19.38 4.35
N LEU A 121 -4.52 18.80 4.73
CA LEU A 121 -4.16 18.60 6.13
C LEU A 121 -4.03 19.94 6.87
N LYS A 122 -3.40 20.95 6.24
CA LYS A 122 -3.37 22.32 6.78
C LYS A 122 -4.78 22.90 6.93
N PHE A 123 -5.64 22.70 5.93
CA PHE A 123 -7.01 23.19 5.94
C PHE A 123 -7.83 22.66 7.13
N ILE A 124 -7.68 21.38 7.45
CA ILE A 124 -8.35 20.76 8.62
C ILE A 124 -7.54 20.88 9.93
N ASN A 125 -6.47 21.69 9.93
CA ASN A 125 -5.61 21.95 11.08
C ASN A 125 -4.93 20.70 11.67
N ILE A 126 -4.48 19.79 10.79
CA ILE A 126 -3.72 18.59 11.16
C ILE A 126 -2.32 18.68 10.55
N SER A 127 -1.28 18.44 11.36
CA SER A 127 0.11 18.71 10.92
C SER A 127 0.65 17.73 9.88
N ASN A 128 0.20 16.47 9.90
CA ASN A 128 0.64 15.43 8.98
C ASN A 128 -0.35 14.26 8.96
N LEU A 129 -0.18 13.38 7.97
CA LEU A 129 -1.06 12.21 7.80
C LEU A 129 -1.03 11.25 9.00
N LYS A 130 0.11 11.06 9.66
CA LYS A 130 0.21 10.16 10.84
C LYS A 130 -0.72 10.65 11.96
N LYS A 131 -0.75 11.95 12.23
CA LYS A 131 -1.70 12.54 13.19
C LYS A 131 -3.15 12.35 12.76
N LEU A 132 -3.47 12.51 11.47
CA LEU A 132 -4.82 12.23 10.99
C LEU A 132 -5.22 10.77 11.21
N LEU A 133 -4.31 9.82 10.94
CA LEU A 133 -4.59 8.39 11.02
C LEU A 133 -4.81 7.87 12.44
N PHE A 134 -4.13 8.45 13.44
CA PHE A 134 -4.11 7.93 14.82
C PHE A 134 -4.59 8.89 15.91
N GLU A 135 -4.48 10.21 15.70
CA GLU A 135 -4.82 11.22 16.72
C GLU A 135 -6.17 11.93 16.43
N TYR A 136 -6.67 11.89 15.19
CA TYR A 136 -7.93 12.56 14.82
C TYR A 136 -9.16 11.88 15.45
N LYS A 137 -9.33 10.59 15.18
CA LYS A 137 -10.42 9.75 15.68
C LYS A 137 -9.91 8.35 15.98
N VAL A 138 -10.51 7.74 16.99
CA VAL A 138 -10.20 6.35 17.37
C VAL A 138 -10.39 5.45 16.14
N ASN A 139 -9.36 4.66 15.83
CA ASN A 139 -9.36 3.69 14.72
C ASN A 139 -9.63 4.28 13.32
N PHE A 140 -9.33 5.57 13.09
CA PHE A 140 -9.56 6.21 11.80
C PHE A 140 -8.86 5.49 10.64
N ALA A 141 -7.57 5.13 10.81
CA ALA A 141 -6.83 4.34 9.82
C ALA A 141 -7.54 3.02 9.43
N PHE A 142 -8.09 2.31 10.42
CA PHE A 142 -8.79 1.04 10.20
C PHE A 142 -10.19 1.22 9.60
N THR A 143 -10.81 2.38 9.83
CA THR A 143 -12.05 2.76 9.13
C THR A 143 -11.79 2.93 7.63
N LEU A 144 -10.66 3.55 7.25
CA LEU A 144 -10.25 3.67 5.84
C LEU A 144 -10.01 2.29 5.21
N LEU A 145 -9.28 1.42 5.89
CA LEU A 145 -9.05 0.04 5.43
C LEU A 145 -10.37 -0.75 5.30
N THR A 146 -11.29 -0.57 6.23
CA THR A 146 -12.62 -1.19 6.18
C THR A 146 -13.42 -0.71 4.97
N LYS A 147 -13.33 0.57 4.62
CA LYS A 147 -13.96 1.12 3.41
C LYS A 147 -13.36 0.56 2.12
N LEU A 148 -12.06 0.26 2.10
CA LEU A 148 -11.41 -0.38 0.95
C LEU A 148 -11.74 -1.87 0.82
N ARG A 149 -12.04 -2.55 1.93
CA ARG A 149 -12.19 -4.01 2.00
C ARG A 149 -13.07 -4.63 0.90
N PRO A 150 -14.24 -4.08 0.51
CA PRO A 150 -15.07 -4.66 -0.56
C PRO A 150 -14.34 -4.75 -1.91
N LYS A 151 -13.42 -3.82 -2.18
CA LYS A 151 -12.58 -3.81 -3.39
C LYS A 151 -11.36 -4.73 -3.29
N LEU A 152 -11.08 -5.31 -2.12
CA LEU A 152 -9.86 -6.07 -1.81
C LEU A 152 -10.14 -7.55 -1.46
N LEU A 153 -11.33 -8.03 -1.80
CA LEU A 153 -11.71 -9.43 -1.61
C LEU A 153 -11.13 -10.30 -2.72
N LYS A 154 -11.06 -11.61 -2.48
CA LYS A 154 -10.46 -12.60 -3.38
C LYS A 154 -11.01 -12.54 -4.82
N ASP A 155 -12.28 -12.17 -4.98
CA ASP A 155 -13.06 -12.10 -6.22
C ASP A 155 -13.23 -10.68 -6.78
N SER A 156 -12.67 -9.66 -6.13
CA SER A 156 -12.81 -8.27 -6.56
C SER A 156 -11.47 -7.57 -6.79
N TRP A 157 -10.43 -7.91 -6.04
CA TRP A 157 -9.19 -7.14 -5.97
C TRP A 157 -8.51 -6.88 -7.32
N LYS A 158 -8.57 -7.84 -8.26
CA LYS A 158 -7.98 -7.69 -9.60
C LYS A 158 -8.61 -6.55 -10.41
N ARG A 159 -9.91 -6.31 -10.23
CA ARG A 159 -10.66 -5.25 -10.91
C ARG A 159 -10.41 -3.87 -10.30
N PHE A 160 -9.72 -3.78 -9.16
CA PHE A 160 -9.45 -2.55 -8.43
C PHE A 160 -7.96 -2.39 -8.09
N PRO A 161 -7.07 -2.27 -9.09
CA PRO A 161 -5.63 -2.16 -8.82
C PRO A 161 -5.27 -0.92 -7.99
N ALA A 162 -5.98 0.21 -8.18
CA ALA A 162 -5.79 1.40 -7.35
C ALA A 162 -6.13 1.19 -5.88
N ALA A 163 -7.07 0.30 -5.55
CA ALA A 163 -7.36 -0.06 -4.17
C ALA A 163 -6.18 -0.80 -3.50
N ILE A 164 -5.40 -1.56 -4.27
CA ILE A 164 -4.18 -2.23 -3.77
C ILE A 164 -3.12 -1.19 -3.44
N SER A 165 -2.89 -0.21 -4.34
CA SER A 165 -1.96 0.89 -4.09
C SER A 165 -2.39 1.73 -2.88
N CYS A 166 -3.69 2.00 -2.75
CA CYS A 166 -4.25 2.69 -1.57
C CYS A 166 -4.08 1.87 -0.28
N TYR A 167 -4.30 0.56 -0.33
CA TYR A 167 -4.05 -0.34 0.80
C TYR A 167 -2.58 -0.32 1.22
N LYS A 168 -1.65 -0.45 0.27
CA LYS A 168 -0.20 -0.34 0.51
C LYS A 168 0.13 1.01 1.15
N PHE A 169 -0.35 2.10 0.56
CA PHE A 169 -0.15 3.45 1.08
C PHE A 169 -0.58 3.58 2.54
N LEU A 170 -1.79 3.13 2.88
CA LEU A 170 -2.28 3.17 4.27
C LEU A 170 -1.47 2.26 5.19
N LEU A 171 -1.21 1.02 4.79
CA LEU A 171 -0.49 0.04 5.58
C LEU A 171 0.89 0.56 6.01
N PHE A 172 1.62 1.20 5.10
CA PHE A 172 2.97 1.72 5.37
C PHE A 172 3.00 2.88 6.37
N HIS A 173 1.84 3.49 6.67
CA HIS A 173 1.72 4.47 7.76
C HIS A 173 1.32 3.84 9.10
N ILE A 174 0.90 2.56 9.11
CA ILE A 174 0.52 1.84 10.32
C ILE A 174 1.74 1.08 10.83
N GLU A 175 2.26 1.53 11.97
CA GLU A 175 3.44 0.98 12.65
C GLU A 175 3.04 0.35 13.99
N SER A 176 3.99 -0.29 14.67
CA SER A 176 3.81 -0.74 16.06
C SER A 176 3.52 0.47 17.00
N PRO A 177 2.62 0.35 17.99
CA PRO A 177 1.86 -0.84 18.40
C PRO A 177 0.55 -1.08 17.63
N HIS A 178 0.07 -0.12 16.85
CA HIS A 178 -1.23 -0.20 16.17
C HIS A 178 -1.32 -1.37 15.19
N LEU A 179 -0.23 -1.66 14.47
CA LEU A 179 -0.19 -2.79 13.53
C LEU A 179 -0.27 -4.14 14.24
N SER A 180 0.50 -4.35 15.31
CA SER A 180 0.57 -5.62 16.06
C SER A 180 -0.80 -6.05 16.59
N GLU A 181 -1.60 -5.10 17.06
CA GLU A 181 -2.95 -5.37 17.58
C GLU A 181 -3.97 -5.69 16.47
N ASN A 182 -3.67 -5.36 15.22
CA ASN A 182 -4.62 -5.38 14.11
C ASN A 182 -4.12 -6.18 12.89
N ILE A 183 -3.16 -7.10 13.06
CA ILE A 183 -2.59 -7.92 11.97
C ILE A 183 -3.69 -8.62 11.16
N ASP A 184 -4.70 -9.17 11.82
CA ASP A 184 -5.79 -9.91 11.16
C ASP A 184 -6.67 -9.02 10.26
N SER A 185 -6.61 -7.70 10.43
CA SER A 185 -7.32 -6.74 9.59
C SER A 185 -6.57 -6.38 8.30
N VAL A 186 -5.23 -6.52 8.31
CA VAL A 186 -4.37 -6.08 7.20
C VAL A 186 -3.75 -7.24 6.44
N LEU A 187 -3.36 -8.33 7.13
CA LEU A 187 -2.64 -9.45 6.53
C LEU A 187 -3.42 -10.18 5.42
N PRO A 188 -4.75 -10.43 5.53
CA PRO A 188 -5.48 -11.17 4.51
C PRO A 188 -5.37 -10.58 3.11
N THR A 189 -5.39 -9.25 2.97
CA THR A 189 -5.24 -8.59 1.67
C THR A 189 -3.87 -8.86 1.05
N ALA A 190 -2.79 -8.76 1.83
CA ALA A 190 -1.45 -9.04 1.31
C ALA A 190 -1.32 -10.51 0.85
N LEU A 191 -1.91 -11.46 1.58
CA LEU A 191 -1.91 -12.87 1.20
C LEU A 191 -2.72 -13.14 -0.09
N ILE A 192 -3.90 -12.50 -0.24
CA ILE A 192 -4.70 -12.61 -1.46
C ILE A 192 -3.92 -12.12 -2.69
N VAL A 193 -3.18 -11.01 -2.56
CA VAL A 193 -2.39 -10.44 -3.67
C VAL A 193 -1.14 -11.28 -3.95
N LEU A 194 -0.55 -11.91 -2.92
CA LEU A 194 0.62 -12.80 -3.07
C LEU A 194 0.32 -14.03 -3.93
N ASP A 195 -0.90 -14.57 -3.84
CA ASP A 195 -1.35 -15.73 -4.61
C ASP A 195 -1.42 -15.47 -6.13
N ASP A 196 -1.35 -14.21 -6.56
CA ASP A 196 -1.44 -13.88 -7.99
C ASP A 196 -0.24 -14.37 -8.79
N HIS A 197 -0.42 -14.52 -10.11
CA HIS A 197 0.67 -14.89 -11.02
C HIS A 197 1.44 -13.67 -11.55
N VAL A 198 0.90 -12.45 -11.43
CA VAL A 198 1.56 -11.22 -11.87
C VAL A 198 2.72 -10.88 -10.93
N VAL A 199 3.92 -10.72 -11.50
CA VAL A 199 5.17 -10.44 -10.77
C VAL A 199 5.08 -9.16 -9.92
N SER A 200 4.58 -8.05 -10.48
CA SER A 200 4.46 -6.78 -9.76
C SER A 200 3.57 -6.88 -8.53
N ASN A 201 2.45 -7.60 -8.64
CA ASN A 201 1.53 -7.84 -7.54
C ASN A 201 2.20 -8.64 -6.41
N ARG A 202 2.95 -9.70 -6.75
CA ARG A 202 3.74 -10.46 -5.77
C ARG A 202 4.75 -9.58 -5.04
N VAL A 203 5.48 -8.73 -5.76
CA VAL A 203 6.47 -7.83 -5.15
C VAL A 203 5.80 -6.87 -4.17
N ILE A 204 4.64 -6.30 -4.52
CA ILE A 204 3.86 -5.44 -3.61
C ILE A 204 3.42 -6.22 -2.37
N ALA A 205 2.84 -7.40 -2.56
CA ALA A 205 2.37 -8.24 -1.47
C ALA A 205 3.49 -8.61 -0.49
N ILE A 206 4.66 -9.02 -1.00
CA ILE A 206 5.81 -9.37 -0.17
C ILE A 206 6.30 -8.17 0.64
N LYS A 207 6.38 -6.98 0.04
CA LYS A 207 6.76 -5.75 0.77
C LYS A 207 5.75 -5.40 1.87
N CYS A 208 4.45 -5.59 1.62
CA CYS A 208 3.41 -5.41 2.63
C CYS A 208 3.55 -6.43 3.78
N ILE A 209 3.82 -7.70 3.47
CA ILE A 209 4.05 -8.75 4.47
C ILE A 209 5.31 -8.44 5.29
N GLU A 210 6.40 -8.02 4.65
CA GLU A 210 7.63 -7.60 5.32
C GLU A 210 7.39 -6.43 6.28
N HIS A 211 6.61 -5.42 5.86
CA HIS A 211 6.22 -4.31 6.72
C HIS A 211 5.41 -4.78 7.94
N ILE A 212 4.45 -5.69 7.73
CA ILE A 212 3.65 -6.30 8.81
C ILE A 212 4.57 -7.04 9.79
N ILE A 213 5.47 -7.88 9.30
CA ILE A 213 6.44 -8.62 10.13
C ILE A 213 7.29 -7.63 10.93
N ASN A 214 7.87 -6.62 10.29
CA ASN A 214 8.74 -5.63 10.93
C ASN A 214 8.04 -4.84 12.04
N ASN A 215 6.72 -4.62 11.92
CA ASN A 215 5.89 -3.93 12.91
C ASN A 215 5.13 -4.86 13.87
N SER A 216 5.42 -6.16 13.84
CA SER A 216 4.88 -7.16 14.79
C SER A 216 5.90 -7.52 15.86
N THR A 217 5.43 -7.89 17.06
CA THR A 217 6.33 -8.45 18.08
C THR A 217 6.67 -9.91 17.77
N SER A 218 7.79 -10.41 18.31
CA SER A 218 8.11 -11.85 18.21
C SER A 218 6.99 -12.71 18.80
N THR A 219 6.40 -12.26 19.91
CA THR A 219 5.26 -12.90 20.58
C THR A 219 4.04 -13.02 19.66
N ASP A 220 3.68 -11.96 18.92
CA ASP A 220 2.54 -11.97 18.00
C ASP A 220 2.74 -12.97 16.86
N LEU A 221 3.98 -13.13 16.40
CA LEU A 221 4.33 -14.05 15.31
C LEU A 221 4.42 -15.49 15.81
N THR A 222 4.99 -15.73 16.98
CA THR A 222 5.24 -17.08 17.50
C THR A 222 4.02 -17.68 18.20
N LEU A 223 3.47 -17.01 19.22
CA LEU A 223 2.40 -17.58 20.06
C LEU A 223 1.09 -17.82 19.30
N LEU A 224 0.79 -16.98 18.31
CA LEU A 224 -0.43 -17.08 17.50
C LEU A 224 -0.24 -17.91 16.23
N GLY A 225 0.93 -18.54 16.04
CA GLY A 225 1.24 -19.37 14.87
C GLY A 225 1.33 -18.61 13.54
N ARG A 226 1.26 -17.27 13.57
CA ARG A 226 1.31 -16.41 12.37
C ARG A 226 2.64 -16.53 11.64
N GLY A 227 3.74 -16.68 12.37
CA GLY A 227 5.08 -16.83 11.77
C GLY A 227 5.20 -18.11 10.94
N ASN A 228 4.72 -19.24 11.47
CA ASN A 228 4.70 -20.50 10.73
C ASN A 228 3.76 -20.44 9.51
N LEU A 229 2.60 -19.78 9.63
CA LEU A 229 1.73 -19.53 8.49
C LEU A 229 2.46 -18.76 7.39
N LEU A 230 3.06 -17.61 7.73
CA LEU A 230 3.79 -16.76 6.79
C LEU A 230 4.95 -17.50 6.12
N TYR A 231 5.71 -18.28 6.89
CA TYR A 231 6.80 -19.10 6.35
C TYR A 231 6.27 -20.09 5.31
N LYS A 232 5.26 -20.90 5.67
CA LYS A 232 4.66 -21.89 4.76
C LYS A 232 4.02 -21.28 3.52
N THR A 233 3.53 -20.04 3.60
CA THR A 233 3.03 -19.32 2.43
C THR A 233 4.16 -18.87 1.50
N MET A 234 5.30 -18.45 2.04
CA MET A 234 6.43 -17.92 1.26
C MET A 234 7.40 -18.99 0.76
N GLU A 235 7.57 -20.10 1.48
CA GLU A 235 8.50 -21.19 1.16
C GLU A 235 8.35 -21.71 -0.29
N PRO A 236 7.14 -21.98 -0.82
CA PRO A 236 6.99 -22.44 -2.20
C PRO A 236 7.58 -21.47 -3.24
N LEU A 237 7.60 -20.16 -2.94
CA LEU A 237 8.13 -19.14 -3.84
C LEU A 237 9.66 -19.22 -3.99
N ILE A 238 10.36 -19.84 -3.03
CA ILE A 238 11.81 -20.02 -3.05
C ILE A 238 12.23 -20.94 -4.21
N HIS A 239 11.37 -21.88 -4.62
CA HIS A 239 11.64 -22.79 -5.74
C HIS A 239 11.63 -22.09 -7.10
N PHE A 240 10.78 -21.07 -7.28
CA PHE A 240 10.60 -20.41 -8.58
C PHE A 240 11.72 -19.42 -8.93
N ARG A 241 12.34 -18.79 -7.92
CA ARG A 241 13.50 -17.88 -8.06
C ARG A 241 13.36 -16.84 -9.17
N ASP A 242 12.16 -16.26 -9.31
CA ASP A 242 11.95 -15.18 -10.28
C ASP A 242 12.85 -13.99 -9.92
N PRO A 243 13.74 -13.51 -10.81
CA PRO A 243 14.72 -12.47 -10.50
C PRO A 243 14.13 -11.15 -10.01
N GLU A 244 12.86 -10.88 -10.30
CA GLU A 244 12.17 -9.64 -9.90
C GLU A 244 11.48 -9.79 -8.53
N VAL A 245 11.01 -11.00 -8.19
CA VAL A 245 10.32 -11.29 -6.93
C VAL A 245 11.30 -11.69 -5.82
N PHE A 246 12.30 -12.48 -6.17
CA PHE A 246 13.13 -13.20 -5.21
C PHE A 246 13.94 -12.31 -4.26
N PRO A 247 14.48 -11.14 -4.68
CA PRO A 247 15.11 -10.22 -3.72
C PRO A 247 14.19 -9.73 -2.61
N ALA A 248 12.94 -9.41 -2.94
CA ALA A 248 11.94 -9.01 -1.94
C ALA A 248 11.57 -10.20 -1.04
N LEU A 249 11.39 -11.40 -1.65
CA LEU A 249 11.08 -12.62 -0.92
C LEU A 249 12.12 -12.94 0.14
N ILE A 250 13.41 -12.94 -0.22
CA ILE A 250 14.50 -13.25 0.71
C ILE A 250 14.60 -12.20 1.81
N SER A 251 14.39 -10.91 1.51
CA SER A 251 14.34 -9.86 2.54
C SER A 251 13.24 -10.14 3.56
N CYS A 252 12.04 -10.48 3.08
CA CYS A 252 10.88 -10.78 3.91
C CYS A 252 11.07 -12.06 4.75
N ILE A 253 11.66 -13.12 4.17
CA ILE A 253 11.99 -14.35 4.92
C ILE A 253 13.00 -14.05 6.01
N ILE A 254 14.06 -13.27 5.73
CA ILE A 254 15.03 -12.85 6.75
C ILE A 254 14.33 -12.11 7.89
N ALA A 255 13.47 -11.13 7.56
CA ALA A 255 12.73 -10.37 8.57
C ALA A 255 11.84 -11.27 9.43
N LEU A 256 11.24 -12.32 8.84
CA LEU A 256 10.43 -13.29 9.56
C LEU A 256 11.30 -14.16 10.49
N LEU A 257 12.28 -14.86 9.94
CA LEU A 257 13.04 -15.86 10.65
C LEU A 257 13.86 -15.25 11.78
N THR A 258 14.43 -14.05 11.59
CA THR A 258 15.15 -13.33 12.66
C THR A 258 14.26 -12.95 13.85
N LYS A 259 12.94 -12.88 13.67
CA LYS A 259 11.98 -12.63 14.76
C LYS A 259 11.39 -13.88 15.38
N THR A 260 11.29 -14.96 14.61
CA THR A 260 10.64 -16.20 15.06
C THR A 260 11.61 -17.27 15.51
N GLU A 261 12.88 -17.17 15.11
CA GLU A 261 13.91 -18.15 15.40
C GLU A 261 15.07 -17.51 16.17
N HIS A 262 15.51 -18.20 17.20
CA HIS A 262 16.67 -17.81 17.98
C HIS A 262 17.74 -18.89 17.77
N PRO A 263 18.80 -18.63 16.97
CA PRO A 263 19.82 -19.62 16.63
C PRO A 263 20.78 -19.93 17.80
N GLU A 264 20.32 -19.79 19.04
CA GLU A 264 21.12 -20.02 20.26
C GLU A 264 21.41 -21.51 20.49
N GLU A 265 20.71 -22.40 19.80
CA GLU A 265 20.92 -23.83 19.85
C GLU A 265 21.34 -24.31 18.45
N LEU A 266 22.37 -25.17 18.35
CA LEU A 266 22.80 -25.84 17.11
C LEU A 266 21.74 -26.86 16.65
N LYS A 267 20.51 -26.39 16.43
CA LYS A 267 19.36 -27.15 15.97
C LYS A 267 19.06 -26.72 14.54
N TRP A 268 18.48 -27.66 13.80
CA TRP A 268 17.93 -27.36 12.49
C TRP A 268 16.81 -26.34 12.60
N THR A 269 16.87 -25.32 11.76
CA THR A 269 15.96 -24.17 11.72
C THR A 269 15.38 -24.00 10.32
N HIS A 270 14.39 -23.11 10.16
CA HIS A 270 13.88 -22.79 8.84
C HIS A 270 14.92 -22.04 7.97
N PHE A 271 15.97 -21.45 8.57
CA PHE A 271 17.12 -21.00 7.78
C PHE A 271 17.77 -22.16 7.01
N ASP A 272 17.92 -23.32 7.65
CA ASP A 272 18.50 -24.51 7.03
C ASP A 272 17.58 -25.06 5.93
N ASP A 273 16.26 -25.08 6.15
CA ASP A 273 15.28 -25.47 5.12
C ASP A 273 15.43 -24.60 3.86
N VAL A 274 15.53 -23.27 4.02
CA VAL A 274 15.74 -22.36 2.89
C VAL A 274 17.05 -22.65 2.17
N PHE A 275 18.15 -22.91 2.88
CA PHE A 275 19.42 -23.29 2.26
C PHE A 275 19.29 -24.58 1.44
N ASN A 276 18.64 -25.61 1.98
CA ASN A 276 18.45 -26.89 1.31
C ASN A 276 17.60 -26.77 0.03
N ILE A 277 16.62 -25.87 0.01
CA ILE A 277 15.83 -25.59 -1.19
C ILE A 277 16.64 -24.77 -2.20
N TRP A 278 17.39 -23.78 -1.74
CA TRP A 278 17.96 -22.75 -2.61
C TRP A 278 19.32 -23.14 -3.20
N LEU A 279 20.25 -23.65 -2.40
CA LEU A 279 21.64 -23.91 -2.83
C LEU A 279 21.74 -24.86 -4.04
N PRO A 280 21.00 -26.00 -4.11
CA PRO A 280 21.04 -26.86 -5.28
C PRO A 280 20.58 -26.13 -6.56
N GLY A 281 19.61 -25.21 -6.41
CA GLY A 281 19.12 -24.38 -7.50
C GLY A 281 20.14 -23.36 -8.00
N ILE A 282 21.01 -22.85 -7.13
CA ILE A 282 22.11 -21.93 -7.51
C ILE A 282 23.17 -22.67 -8.31
N GLU A 283 23.53 -23.89 -7.90
CA GLU A 283 24.58 -24.70 -8.53
C GLU A 283 24.33 -24.93 -10.02
N ILE A 284 23.08 -25.21 -10.39
CA ILE A 284 22.68 -25.50 -11.78
C ILE A 284 22.24 -24.27 -12.58
N GLU A 285 22.14 -23.09 -11.96
CA GLU A 285 21.64 -21.88 -12.61
C GLU A 285 22.61 -21.36 -13.69
N GLN A 286 22.11 -21.23 -14.93
CA GLN A 286 22.90 -20.80 -16.08
C GLN A 286 22.70 -19.34 -16.45
N LYS A 287 21.57 -18.73 -16.05
CA LYS A 287 21.24 -17.34 -16.41
C LYS A 287 22.07 -16.38 -15.56
N ILE A 288 22.92 -15.58 -16.21
CA ILE A 288 23.80 -14.60 -15.55
C ILE A 288 23.02 -13.66 -14.63
N LYS A 289 21.87 -13.13 -15.08
CA LYS A 289 21.00 -12.25 -14.27
C LYS A 289 20.58 -12.94 -12.96
N SER A 290 20.12 -14.19 -13.04
CA SER A 290 19.74 -14.99 -11.87
C SER A 290 20.93 -15.30 -10.96
N ARG A 291 22.10 -15.62 -11.52
CA ARG A 291 23.33 -15.88 -10.74
C ARG A 291 23.76 -14.67 -9.93
N ILE A 292 23.77 -13.48 -10.54
CA ILE A 292 24.12 -12.23 -9.84
C ILE A 292 23.14 -11.96 -8.71
N MET A 293 21.84 -12.05 -8.98
CA MET A 293 20.79 -11.90 -7.97
C MET A 293 20.95 -12.93 -6.84
N ASN A 294 21.20 -14.20 -7.16
CA ASN A 294 21.37 -15.28 -6.19
C ASN A 294 22.54 -14.97 -5.26
N MET A 295 23.70 -14.57 -5.78
CA MET A 295 24.88 -14.24 -4.96
C MET A 295 24.62 -13.05 -4.03
N GLN A 296 23.92 -12.02 -4.52
CA GLN A 296 23.57 -10.84 -3.72
C GLN A 296 22.62 -11.20 -2.58
N CYS A 297 21.58 -11.98 -2.86
CA CYS A 297 20.63 -12.44 -1.85
C CYS A 297 21.30 -13.40 -0.86
N LEU A 298 22.11 -14.35 -1.35
CA LEU A 298 22.74 -15.39 -0.53
C LEU A 298 23.67 -14.78 0.51
N THR A 299 24.43 -13.75 0.11
CA THR A 299 25.29 -13.01 1.03
C THR A 299 24.51 -12.37 2.17
N LYS A 300 23.31 -11.84 1.91
CA LYS A 300 22.43 -11.28 2.95
C LYS A 300 21.86 -12.37 3.84
N PHE A 301 21.45 -13.48 3.25
CA PHE A 301 20.84 -14.60 3.96
C PHE A 301 21.81 -15.28 4.92
N ILE A 302 23.04 -15.57 4.48
CA ILE A 302 24.10 -16.12 5.34
C ILE A 302 24.38 -15.21 6.55
N LYS A 303 24.42 -13.89 6.33
CA LYS A 303 24.63 -12.93 7.43
C LYS A 303 23.49 -12.96 8.45
N ALA A 304 22.25 -13.14 8.00
CA ALA A 304 21.08 -13.22 8.86
C ALA A 304 21.00 -14.54 9.64
N ALA A 305 21.30 -15.65 8.99
CA ALA A 305 21.34 -16.97 9.61
C ALA A 305 22.43 -17.09 10.70
N GLY A 306 23.51 -16.33 10.55
CA GLY A 306 24.66 -16.39 11.46
C GLY A 306 25.53 -17.63 11.20
N ILE A 307 26.49 -17.89 12.10
CA ILE A 307 27.50 -18.96 11.96
C ILE A 307 26.94 -20.35 12.33
N ALA A 308 25.64 -20.47 12.62
CA ALA A 308 25.01 -21.76 12.97
C ALA A 308 24.86 -22.71 11.76
N CYS A 309 24.87 -22.18 10.53
CA CYS A 309 24.66 -22.96 9.30
C CYS A 309 25.99 -23.48 8.72
N ILE A 310 26.65 -24.42 9.41
CA ILE A 310 27.56 -25.38 8.75
C ILE A 310 27.48 -26.72 9.50
N PHE A 311 26.60 -27.62 9.06
CA PHE A 311 26.71 -29.06 9.27
C PHE A 311 26.21 -29.82 8.05
#